data_AF-A0A183EJA9-F1
#
_entry.id   AF-A0A183EJA9-F1
#
_cell.length_a   1.000
_cell.length_b   1.000
_cell.length_c   1.000
_cell.angle_alpha   90.00
_cell.angle_beta   90.00
_cell.angle_gamma   90.00
#
_symmetry.space_group_name_H-M   'P 1'
#
loop_
_entity.id
_entity.type
_entity.pdbx_description
1 polymer ?
#
loop_
_entity_poly.entity_id
_entity_poly.type
_entity_poly.pdbx_seq_one_letter_code
_entity_poly.pdbx_strand_id
1 'polypeptide(L)'
;MPPKLVGVLEPNNELEKAEIVLPNQFIGPESMAVRYNSNIVYTGLLNGIVARFEINDSSERDMRVKETRLPTPSSFNTDICDGSYASFPICGRPMGMRFHPSNDDLLYVADAYYGIYEYNIQTDKYMLILMIYRLLLYHFPSNELTVLVDGLYYPNGVQFDYLERCVFFSEMGNLRILKHCLASGYGSFSVVMDNLPGYPDNLRATRDFMLWVPFGETRLKDDSWLTEKPWLMDFIATIASPSLISKTYDTFFSSKHGLMLLIDPYDKVILKSFHDPNGTTISSISQVRCPLVSLFLLFCAACVTCFCAMLQ
;
A
#
# COMPACT_ATOMS: atom_id res chain seq x y z
N MET A 1 7.22 21.72 -8.84
CA MET A 1 8.63 21.41 -8.51
C MET A 1 8.66 20.60 -7.21
N PRO A 2 9.47 19.55 -7.10
CA PRO A 2 9.62 18.77 -5.86
C PRO A 2 10.02 19.65 -4.67
N PRO A 3 9.52 19.36 -3.46
CA PRO A 3 9.93 20.09 -2.26
C PRO A 3 11.43 19.87 -2.00
N LYS A 4 12.11 20.92 -1.48
CA LYS A 4 13.49 20.77 -1.04
C LYS A 4 13.54 19.92 0.23
N LEU A 5 14.43 18.93 0.26
CA LEU A 5 14.68 18.07 1.42
C LEU A 5 15.52 18.82 2.47
N VAL A 6 14.90 19.72 3.23
CA VAL A 6 15.53 20.55 4.26
C VAL A 6 14.69 20.57 5.55
N GLY A 7 15.31 20.84 6.69
CA GLY A 7 14.62 20.88 7.98
C GLY A 7 14.05 19.50 8.35
N VAL A 8 12.74 19.42 8.58
CA VAL A 8 12.08 18.14 8.94
C VAL A 8 12.17 17.09 7.82
N LEU A 9 12.43 17.51 6.56
CA LEU A 9 12.60 16.62 5.41
C LEU A 9 14.07 16.32 5.08
N GLU A 10 15.03 16.75 5.90
CA GLU A 10 16.44 16.56 5.62
C GLU A 10 16.80 15.05 5.58
N PRO A 11 17.54 14.58 4.55
CA PRO A 11 17.90 13.18 4.45
C PRO A 11 18.67 12.68 5.68
N ASN A 12 18.31 11.48 6.14
CA ASN A 12 18.94 10.79 7.26
C ASN A 12 19.08 9.29 6.95
N ASN A 13 19.58 8.49 7.89
CA ASN A 13 19.81 7.05 7.71
C ASN A 13 18.97 6.22 8.70
N GLU A 14 17.82 6.73 9.14
CA GLU A 14 17.00 6.03 10.13
C GLU A 14 16.44 4.72 9.58
N LEU A 15 16.11 4.64 8.28
CA LEU A 15 15.61 3.41 7.67
C LEU A 15 16.72 2.36 7.44
N GLU A 16 17.98 2.77 7.36
CA GLU A 16 19.12 1.83 7.23
C GLU A 16 19.26 0.94 8.47
N LYS A 17 18.79 1.40 9.64
CA LYS A 17 18.85 0.68 10.92
C LYS A 17 17.79 -0.41 11.06
N ALA A 18 16.86 -0.53 10.11
CA ALA A 18 15.77 -1.46 10.20
C ALA A 18 16.27 -2.91 10.06
N GLU A 19 15.73 -3.81 10.87
CA GLU A 19 16.02 -5.24 10.77
C GLU A 19 15.10 -5.88 9.73
N ILE A 20 15.70 -6.51 8.72
CA ILE A 20 14.97 -7.26 7.71
C ILE A 20 14.52 -8.62 8.28
N VAL A 21 13.21 -8.84 8.26
CA VAL A 21 12.54 -10.06 8.70
C VAL A 21 12.00 -10.79 7.47
N LEU A 22 12.21 -12.12 7.43
CA LEU A 22 11.76 -13.02 6.36
C LEU A 22 12.37 -12.74 4.98
N PRO A 23 13.71 -12.71 4.86
CA PRO A 23 14.38 -12.44 3.62
C PRO A 23 14.07 -13.45 2.54
N ASN A 24 13.60 -12.94 1.39
CA ASN A 24 13.30 -13.71 0.18
C ASN A 24 12.25 -14.82 0.37
N GLN A 25 11.43 -14.73 1.42
CA GLN A 25 10.34 -15.69 1.66
C GLN A 25 9.09 -15.38 0.82
N PHE A 26 8.91 -14.12 0.45
CA PHE A 26 7.73 -13.63 -0.28
C PHE A 26 8.13 -12.82 -1.51
N ILE A 27 7.34 -12.95 -2.57
CA ILE A 27 7.56 -12.24 -3.83
C ILE A 27 6.65 -11.01 -3.86
N GLY A 28 7.23 -9.83 -3.64
CA GLY A 28 6.57 -8.52 -3.66
C GLY A 28 5.32 -8.41 -2.75
N PRO A 29 5.50 -8.48 -1.42
CA PRO A 29 4.43 -8.28 -0.46
C PRO A 29 3.93 -6.81 -0.48
N GLU A 30 2.64 -6.56 -0.72
CA GLU A 30 2.14 -5.19 -0.95
C GLU A 30 1.40 -4.55 0.24
N SER A 31 0.55 -5.32 0.94
CA SER A 31 -0.19 -4.83 2.11
C SER A 31 -0.19 -5.86 3.23
N MET A 32 -0.17 -5.40 4.48
CA MET A 32 -0.24 -6.26 5.68
C MET A 32 -1.51 -6.04 6.50
N ALA A 33 -2.14 -7.15 6.89
CA ALA A 33 -3.19 -7.20 7.91
C ALA A 33 -2.78 -8.15 9.05
N VAL A 34 -2.90 -7.68 10.30
CA VAL A 34 -2.46 -8.44 11.49
C VAL A 34 -3.67 -8.85 12.31
N ARG A 35 -3.76 -10.14 12.64
CA ARG A 35 -4.70 -10.69 13.62
C ARG A 35 -3.99 -10.83 14.97
N TYR A 36 -4.20 -9.85 15.85
CA TYR A 36 -3.47 -9.75 17.12
C TYR A 36 -3.71 -10.92 18.08
N ASN A 37 -4.92 -11.50 18.09
CA ASN A 37 -5.24 -12.61 19.00
C ASN A 37 -4.44 -13.89 18.71
N SER A 38 -3.94 -14.04 17.48
CA SER A 38 -3.25 -15.25 17.04
C SER A 38 -1.85 -14.98 16.51
N ASN A 39 -1.34 -13.74 16.59
CA ASN A 39 -0.05 -13.33 16.00
C ASN A 39 0.12 -13.72 14.52
N ILE A 40 -0.97 -13.79 13.75
CA ILE A 40 -0.91 -14.12 12.33
C ILE A 40 -0.94 -12.83 11.51
N VAL A 41 -0.03 -12.72 10.56
CA VAL A 41 0.03 -11.68 9.54
C VAL A 41 -0.45 -12.25 8.22
N TYR A 42 -1.21 -11.45 7.48
CA TYR A 42 -1.64 -11.72 6.12
C TYR A 42 -0.98 -10.68 5.20
N THR A 43 -0.42 -11.13 4.08
CA THR A 43 0.16 -10.28 3.03
C THR A 43 -0.30 -10.69 1.64
N GLY A 44 -0.52 -9.71 0.77
CA GLY A 44 -0.79 -9.93 -0.66
C GLY A 44 0.53 -10.02 -1.44
N LEU A 45 0.63 -10.93 -2.41
CA LEU A 45 1.84 -11.18 -3.20
C LEU A 45 1.65 -10.84 -4.69
N LEU A 46 2.76 -10.63 -5.39
CA LEU A 46 2.79 -10.31 -6.82
C LEU A 46 2.06 -11.32 -7.72
N ASN A 47 2.09 -12.59 -7.33
CA ASN A 47 1.47 -13.66 -8.10
C ASN A 47 -0.03 -13.83 -7.80
N GLY A 48 -0.67 -12.91 -7.07
CA GLY A 48 -2.10 -12.94 -6.76
C GLY A 48 -2.47 -13.75 -5.50
N ILE A 49 -1.48 -14.21 -4.74
CA ILE A 49 -1.68 -14.99 -3.52
C ILE A 49 -1.86 -14.05 -2.32
N VAL A 50 -2.79 -14.40 -1.43
CA VAL A 50 -2.81 -13.91 -0.05
C VAL A 50 -2.09 -14.95 0.80
N ALA A 51 -0.88 -14.63 1.23
CA ALA A 51 -0.09 -15.45 2.12
C ALA A 51 -0.39 -15.08 3.57
N ARG A 52 -0.37 -16.06 4.48
CA ARG A 52 -0.38 -15.79 5.92
C ARG A 52 0.77 -16.49 6.62
N PHE A 53 1.30 -15.87 7.65
CA PHE A 53 2.38 -16.38 8.46
C PHE A 53 2.25 -15.96 9.92
N GLU A 54 2.82 -16.73 10.84
CA GLU A 54 2.85 -16.42 12.27
C GLU A 54 4.12 -15.64 12.60
N ILE A 55 3.99 -14.57 13.40
CA ILE A 55 5.14 -13.88 13.99
C ILE A 55 5.46 -14.59 15.31
N ASN A 56 6.54 -15.36 15.34
CA ASN A 56 7.12 -15.87 16.58
C ASN A 56 8.43 -15.14 16.87
N ASP A 57 8.67 -14.77 18.13
CA ASP A 57 9.87 -14.05 18.61
C ASP A 57 11.20 -14.81 18.38
N SER A 58 11.15 -16.05 17.90
CA SER A 58 12.31 -16.94 17.75
C SER A 58 12.51 -17.41 16.31
N SER A 59 13.44 -16.75 15.62
CA SER A 59 14.25 -17.23 14.48
C SER A 59 13.54 -18.05 13.39
N GLU A 60 13.20 -17.38 12.29
CA GLU A 60 13.24 -17.73 10.84
C GLU A 60 13.02 -19.16 10.29
N ARG A 61 12.93 -20.25 11.07
CA ARG A 61 13.13 -21.60 10.53
C ARG A 61 11.91 -22.48 10.35
N ASP A 62 10.72 -22.07 10.79
CA ASP A 62 9.51 -22.89 10.57
C ASP A 62 8.25 -22.02 10.40
N MET A 63 8.30 -21.13 9.40
CA MET A 63 7.16 -20.30 9.06
C MET A 63 6.15 -21.11 8.25
N ARG A 64 5.06 -21.52 8.89
CA ARG A 64 3.95 -22.19 8.20
C ARG A 64 3.17 -21.17 7.37
N VAL A 65 3.51 -21.08 6.09
CA VAL A 65 2.77 -20.26 5.14
C VAL A 65 1.54 -21.03 4.67
N LYS A 66 0.34 -20.51 4.93
CA LYS A 66 -0.86 -20.93 4.17
C LYS A 66 -1.06 -19.90 3.07
N GLU A 67 -1.06 -20.39 1.84
CA GLU A 67 -1.34 -19.60 0.66
C GLU A 67 -2.80 -19.80 0.28
N THR A 68 -3.46 -18.72 -0.06
CA THR A 68 -4.81 -18.78 -0.62
C THR A 68 -4.92 -17.77 -1.77
N ARG A 69 -5.71 -18.11 -2.77
CA ARG A 69 -5.87 -17.28 -3.96
C ARG A 69 -7.30 -16.77 -4.01
N LEU A 70 -7.46 -15.50 -4.35
CA LEU A 70 -8.78 -14.94 -4.58
C LEU A 70 -9.44 -15.66 -5.77
N PRO A 71 -10.77 -15.86 -5.77
CA PRO A 71 -11.46 -16.46 -6.90
C PRO A 71 -11.30 -15.57 -8.13
N THR A 72 -10.58 -16.05 -9.14
CA THR A 72 -10.45 -15.41 -10.44
C THR A 72 -11.40 -16.07 -11.45
N PRO A 73 -11.89 -15.34 -12.47
CA PRO A 73 -12.76 -15.90 -13.51
C PRO A 73 -12.11 -17.07 -14.27
N SER A 74 -10.78 -17.13 -14.28
CA SER A 74 -9.98 -18.18 -14.89
C SER A 74 -9.35 -19.04 -13.80
N SER A 75 -10.05 -20.09 -13.38
CA SER A 75 -9.47 -21.25 -12.69
C SER A 75 -8.57 -22.06 -13.65
N PHE A 76 -7.60 -21.40 -14.29
CA PHE A 76 -6.71 -21.97 -15.30
C PHE A 76 -5.26 -21.79 -14.89
N ASN A 77 -4.55 -22.92 -14.91
CA ASN A 77 -3.12 -23.12 -14.76
C ASN A 77 -2.35 -22.10 -13.87
N THR A 78 -2.06 -22.51 -12.64
CA THR A 78 -1.23 -21.74 -11.68
C THR A 78 0.19 -21.48 -12.18
N ASP A 79 0.68 -22.25 -13.15
CA ASP A 79 2.06 -22.16 -13.66
C ASP A 79 2.36 -20.84 -14.38
N ILE A 80 1.32 -20.05 -14.72
CA ILE A 80 1.45 -18.77 -15.44
C ILE A 80 1.53 -17.57 -14.48
N CYS A 81 1.28 -17.78 -13.18
CA CYS A 81 1.33 -16.73 -12.15
C CYS A 81 2.75 -16.57 -11.60
N ASP A 82 3.66 -16.14 -12.48
CA ASP A 82 5.08 -15.93 -12.17
C ASP A 82 5.36 -14.60 -11.44
N GLY A 83 4.34 -13.74 -11.28
CA GLY A 83 4.49 -12.42 -10.67
C GLY A 83 5.00 -11.35 -11.63
N SER A 84 5.03 -11.64 -12.94
CA SER A 84 5.31 -10.64 -13.98
C SER A 84 4.11 -9.72 -14.22
N TYR A 85 4.37 -8.50 -14.73
CA TYR A 85 3.31 -7.57 -15.14
C TYR A 85 2.29 -8.17 -16.14
N ALA A 86 2.73 -9.11 -16.98
CA ALA A 86 1.87 -9.81 -17.92
C ALA A 86 0.90 -10.78 -17.23
N SER A 87 1.27 -11.30 -16.06
CA SER A 87 0.45 -12.24 -15.28
C SER A 87 -0.64 -11.54 -14.44
N PHE A 88 -0.47 -10.27 -14.07
CA PHE A 88 -1.39 -9.61 -13.12
C PHE A 88 -2.87 -9.57 -13.58
N PRO A 89 -3.21 -9.30 -14.86
CA PRO A 89 -4.60 -9.34 -15.31
C PRO A 89 -5.27 -10.73 -15.21
N ILE A 90 -4.47 -11.79 -15.11
CA ILE A 90 -4.93 -13.20 -15.03
C ILE A 90 -4.92 -13.70 -13.58
N CYS A 91 -3.91 -13.28 -12.82
CA CYS A 91 -3.61 -13.82 -11.50
C CYS A 91 -4.18 -12.96 -10.37
N GLY A 92 -4.47 -11.69 -10.65
CA GLY A 92 -4.83 -10.70 -9.65
C GLY A 92 -3.60 -10.09 -9.00
N ARG A 93 -3.80 -8.99 -8.28
CA ARG A 93 -2.77 -8.37 -7.45
C ARG A 93 -3.41 -7.76 -6.20
N PRO A 94 -3.42 -8.48 -5.06
CA PRO A 94 -3.94 -7.97 -3.78
C PRO A 94 -3.08 -6.81 -3.25
N MET A 95 -3.60 -5.58 -3.34
CA MET A 95 -2.87 -4.35 -2.99
C MET A 95 -3.18 -3.83 -1.59
N GLY A 96 -4.36 -4.16 -1.04
CA GLY A 96 -4.83 -3.60 0.22
C GLY A 96 -5.60 -4.61 1.04
N MET A 97 -5.35 -4.70 2.34
CA MET A 97 -6.07 -5.62 3.22
C MET A 97 -6.33 -5.04 4.60
N ARG A 98 -7.52 -5.32 5.15
CA ARG A 98 -7.88 -4.99 6.54
C ARG A 98 -8.89 -5.98 7.09
N PHE A 99 -8.73 -6.35 8.37
CA PHE A 99 -9.75 -7.09 9.10
C PHE A 99 -10.99 -6.24 9.35
N HIS A 100 -12.16 -6.88 9.36
CA HIS A 100 -13.40 -6.26 9.77
C HIS A 100 -13.29 -5.76 11.23
N PRO A 101 -13.71 -4.51 11.53
CA PRO A 101 -13.52 -3.92 12.87
C PRO A 101 -14.11 -4.74 14.03
N SER A 102 -15.27 -5.35 13.80
CA SER A 102 -16.01 -6.12 14.82
C SER A 102 -15.99 -7.64 14.62
N ASN A 103 -15.28 -8.15 13.61
CA ASN A 103 -15.27 -9.57 13.27
C ASN A 103 -13.87 -9.97 12.77
N ASP A 104 -13.04 -10.51 13.64
CA ASP A 104 -11.65 -10.83 13.33
C ASP A 104 -11.50 -12.07 12.43
N ASP A 105 -12.61 -12.73 12.06
CA ASP A 105 -12.63 -13.81 11.08
C ASP A 105 -12.87 -13.32 9.64
N LEU A 106 -13.21 -12.04 9.45
CA LEU A 106 -13.43 -11.44 8.13
C LEU A 106 -12.26 -10.53 7.74
N LEU A 107 -11.58 -10.89 6.66
CA LEU A 107 -10.51 -10.11 6.04
C LEU A 107 -11.00 -9.50 4.73
N TYR A 108 -10.98 -8.18 4.61
CA TYR A 108 -11.20 -7.52 3.33
C TYR A 108 -9.91 -7.45 2.53
N VAL A 109 -9.98 -7.81 1.26
CA VAL A 109 -8.85 -7.82 0.32
C VAL A 109 -9.22 -7.05 -0.93
N ALA A 110 -8.52 -5.95 -1.19
CA ALA A 110 -8.64 -5.15 -2.42
C ALA A 110 -7.60 -5.63 -3.43
N ASP A 111 -8.08 -6.24 -4.51
CA ASP A 111 -7.31 -6.69 -5.66
C ASP A 111 -7.37 -5.65 -6.80
N ALA A 112 -6.23 -5.33 -7.40
CA ALA A 112 -6.10 -4.31 -8.46
C ALA A 112 -6.88 -4.63 -9.75
N TYR A 113 -7.17 -5.91 -10.01
CA TYR A 113 -7.84 -6.37 -11.23
C TYR A 113 -9.24 -6.91 -10.95
N TYR A 114 -9.41 -7.55 -9.80
CA TYR A 114 -10.65 -8.24 -9.47
C TYR A 114 -11.49 -7.54 -8.41
N GLY A 115 -11.00 -6.42 -7.86
CA GLY A 115 -11.79 -5.60 -6.96
C GLY A 115 -11.71 -6.02 -5.49
N ILE A 116 -12.68 -5.59 -4.68
CA ILE A 116 -12.67 -5.81 -3.24
C ILE A 116 -13.41 -7.11 -2.91
N TYR A 117 -12.77 -7.99 -2.16
CA TYR A 117 -13.32 -9.24 -1.66
C TYR A 117 -13.47 -9.18 -0.13
N GLU A 118 -14.55 -9.76 0.38
CA GLU A 118 -14.63 -10.23 1.76
C GLU A 118 -14.12 -11.68 1.80
N TYR A 119 -13.13 -11.96 2.63
CA TYR A 119 -12.56 -13.28 2.86
C TYR A 119 -12.85 -13.75 4.29
N ASN A 120 -13.65 -14.80 4.43
CA ASN A 120 -13.87 -15.44 5.72
C ASN A 120 -12.77 -16.48 5.97
N ILE A 121 -11.88 -16.19 6.91
CA ILE A 121 -10.66 -16.97 7.14
C ILE A 121 -10.93 -18.34 7.79
N GLN A 122 -12.08 -18.53 8.44
CA GLN A 122 -12.47 -19.79 9.09
C GLN A 122 -13.06 -20.77 8.08
N THR A 123 -13.92 -20.26 7.19
CA THR A 123 -14.64 -21.06 6.20
C THR A 123 -13.93 -21.15 4.85
N ASP A 124 -12.85 -20.38 4.66
CA ASP A 124 -12.10 -20.26 3.40
C ASP A 124 -12.98 -19.80 2.22
N LYS A 125 -13.96 -18.93 2.51
CA LYS A 125 -14.95 -18.44 1.54
C LYS A 125 -14.70 -16.98 1.17
N TYR A 126 -15.00 -16.66 -0.08
CA TYR A 126 -14.81 -15.33 -0.66
C TYR A 126 -16.13 -14.78 -1.19
N MET A 127 -16.34 -13.48 -1.03
CA MET A 127 -17.44 -12.75 -1.62
C MET A 127 -16.90 -11.50 -2.32
N LEU A 128 -17.14 -11.36 -3.62
CA LEU A 128 -16.80 -10.15 -4.35
C LEU A 128 -17.77 -9.03 -3.97
N ILE A 129 -17.22 -7.88 -3.61
CA ILE A 129 -17.95 -6.68 -3.21
C ILE A 129 -18.03 -5.67 -4.37
N LEU A 130 -16.91 -5.35 -5.07
CA LEU A 130 -16.91 -4.32 -6.14
C LEU A 130 -15.60 -4.23 -6.97
N MET A 131 -15.63 -3.66 -8.18
CA MET A 131 -14.47 -3.14 -8.97
C MET A 131 -14.12 -1.64 -8.72
N ILE A 132 -12.88 -1.22 -9.02
CA ILE A 132 -12.15 -0.05 -8.45
C ILE A 132 -12.10 1.24 -9.31
N TYR A 133 -11.42 2.29 -8.80
CA TYR A 133 -11.29 3.72 -9.23
C TYR A 133 -12.10 4.77 -8.43
N ARG A 134 -12.62 4.41 -7.24
CA ARG A 134 -13.46 5.28 -6.40
C ARG A 134 -13.09 5.14 -4.93
N LEU A 135 -13.29 6.20 -4.15
CA LEU A 135 -13.38 6.10 -2.70
C LEU A 135 -14.78 5.65 -2.33
N LEU A 136 -14.86 4.54 -1.61
CA LEU A 136 -16.09 3.85 -1.30
C LEU A 136 -16.24 3.73 0.21
N LEU A 137 -17.48 3.87 0.69
CA LEU A 137 -17.88 3.52 2.04
C LEU A 137 -18.80 2.32 1.98
N TYR A 138 -18.44 1.26 2.68
CA TYR A 138 -19.31 0.11 2.86
C TYR A 138 -19.80 0.06 4.31
N HIS A 139 -21.11 0.17 4.50
CA HIS A 139 -21.74 0.17 5.80
C HIS A 139 -22.17 -1.26 6.17
N PHE A 140 -21.38 -1.91 7.03
CA PHE A 140 -21.56 -3.33 7.38
C PHE A 140 -22.97 -3.69 7.89
N PRO A 141 -23.59 -2.94 8.81
CA PRO A 141 -24.89 -3.34 9.35
C PRO A 141 -26.04 -3.33 8.33
N SER A 142 -25.99 -2.43 7.33
CA SER A 142 -27.03 -2.33 6.31
C SER A 142 -26.66 -2.99 4.98
N ASN A 143 -25.43 -3.49 4.83
CA ASN A 143 -24.89 -4.00 3.57
C ASN A 143 -25.01 -2.95 2.43
N GLU A 144 -24.87 -1.67 2.78
CA GLU A 144 -25.00 -0.57 1.83
C GLU A 144 -23.62 -0.10 1.37
N LEU A 145 -23.50 0.14 0.07
CA LEU A 145 -22.29 0.65 -0.55
C LEU A 145 -22.54 2.05 -1.11
N THR A 146 -21.77 3.02 -0.64
CA THR A 146 -21.86 4.43 -1.06
C THR A 146 -20.55 4.85 -1.72
N VAL A 147 -20.64 5.51 -2.87
CA VAL A 147 -19.48 6.19 -3.45
C VAL A 147 -19.31 7.53 -2.74
N LEU A 148 -18.15 7.75 -2.11
CA LEU A 148 -17.83 9.01 -1.43
C LEU A 148 -17.19 10.02 -2.39
N VAL A 149 -16.23 9.56 -3.20
CA VAL A 149 -15.49 10.37 -4.18
C VAL A 149 -15.15 9.50 -5.40
N ASP A 150 -15.30 10.04 -6.61
CA ASP A 150 -14.89 9.41 -7.86
C ASP A 150 -13.87 10.27 -8.63
N GLY A 151 -13.40 9.76 -9.78
CA GLY A 151 -12.43 10.48 -10.61
C GLY A 151 -11.05 10.66 -9.96
N LEU A 152 -10.74 9.84 -8.96
CA LEU A 152 -9.44 9.84 -8.30
C LEU A 152 -8.38 9.21 -9.19
N TYR A 153 -7.20 9.84 -9.23
CA TYR A 153 -6.10 9.36 -10.05
C TYR A 153 -5.10 8.54 -9.23
N TYR A 154 -5.16 7.21 -9.38
CA TYR A 154 -4.42 6.21 -8.59
C TYR A 154 -4.57 6.38 -7.06
N PRO A 155 -5.78 6.17 -6.51
CA PRO A 155 -5.96 6.14 -5.06
C PRO A 155 -5.39 4.84 -4.47
N ASN A 156 -4.36 4.94 -3.62
CA ASN A 156 -3.66 3.76 -3.09
C ASN A 156 -3.97 3.50 -1.61
N GLY A 157 -3.88 4.53 -0.77
CA GLY A 157 -4.02 4.42 0.67
C GLY A 157 -5.32 5.02 1.19
N VAL A 158 -5.94 4.36 2.16
CA VAL A 158 -7.15 4.84 2.85
C VAL A 158 -7.08 4.52 4.36
N GLN A 159 -7.45 5.49 5.20
CA GLN A 159 -7.39 5.39 6.65
C GLN A 159 -8.47 6.30 7.29
N PHE A 160 -9.29 5.75 8.18
CA PHE A 160 -10.23 6.54 8.98
C PHE A 160 -9.49 7.47 9.95
N ASP A 161 -10.11 8.61 10.24
CA ASP A 161 -9.74 9.47 11.37
C ASP A 161 -10.14 8.82 12.71
N TYR A 162 -9.68 9.42 13.81
CA TYR A 162 -9.89 8.84 15.15
C TYR A 162 -11.36 8.60 15.49
N LEU A 163 -12.24 9.54 15.09
CA LEU A 163 -13.67 9.47 15.41
C LEU A 163 -14.47 8.66 14.37
N GLU A 164 -13.81 8.10 13.37
CA GLU A 164 -14.43 7.41 12.22
C GLU A 164 -15.50 8.25 11.50
N ARG A 165 -15.34 9.59 11.54
CA ARG A 165 -16.24 10.55 10.89
C ARG A 165 -15.66 11.07 9.58
N CYS A 166 -14.36 10.93 9.41
CA CYS A 166 -13.67 11.33 8.20
C CYS A 166 -12.69 10.24 7.77
N VAL A 167 -12.34 10.29 6.50
CA VAL A 167 -11.45 9.36 5.84
C VAL A 167 -10.32 10.15 5.20
N PHE A 168 -9.09 9.79 5.55
CA PHE A 168 -7.89 10.21 4.86
C PHE A 168 -7.58 9.23 3.73
N PHE A 169 -7.20 9.75 2.57
CA PHE A 169 -6.82 8.93 1.44
C PHE A 169 -5.70 9.58 0.63
N SER A 170 -4.80 8.76 0.09
CA SER A 170 -3.71 9.22 -0.77
C SER A 170 -4.14 9.16 -2.23
N GLU A 171 -3.80 10.21 -2.99
CA GLU A 171 -3.95 10.23 -4.44
C GLU A 171 -2.54 10.27 -5.03
N MET A 172 -2.05 9.10 -5.43
CA MET A 172 -0.66 8.89 -5.83
C MET A 172 -0.29 9.78 -7.00
N GLY A 173 -1.09 9.78 -8.06
CA GLY A 173 -0.73 10.50 -9.27
C GLY A 173 -0.81 12.03 -9.16
N ASN A 174 -1.45 12.56 -8.11
CA ASN A 174 -1.45 13.98 -7.77
C ASN A 174 -0.55 14.32 -6.55
N LEU A 175 0.20 13.35 -6.02
CA LEU A 175 1.17 13.53 -4.93
C LEU A 175 0.61 14.26 -3.70
N ARG A 176 -0.58 13.84 -3.24
CA ARG A 176 -1.30 14.51 -2.16
C ARG A 176 -2.07 13.55 -1.26
N ILE A 177 -2.37 14.03 -0.06
CA ILE A 177 -3.27 13.41 0.93
C ILE A 177 -4.52 14.28 1.04
N LEU A 178 -5.66 13.64 0.93
CA LEU A 178 -6.97 14.26 0.95
C LEU A 178 -7.76 13.76 2.17
N LYS A 179 -8.73 14.55 2.60
CA LYS A 179 -9.68 14.22 3.67
C LYS A 179 -11.10 14.43 3.18
N HIS A 180 -11.92 13.40 3.27
CA HIS A 180 -13.37 13.45 3.07
C HIS A 180 -14.06 13.17 4.41
N CYS A 181 -15.04 13.96 4.81
CA CYS A 181 -15.84 13.67 6.01
C CYS A 181 -17.20 13.11 5.59
N LEU A 182 -17.71 12.11 6.31
CA LEU A 182 -18.95 11.41 5.96
C LEU A 182 -20.19 12.32 6.00
N ALA A 183 -20.13 13.38 6.81
CA ALA A 183 -21.16 14.42 6.85
C ALA A 183 -21.07 15.39 5.66
N SER A 184 -19.98 15.36 4.90
CA SER A 184 -19.82 16.14 3.68
C SER A 184 -20.52 15.42 2.52
N GLY A 185 -21.06 16.19 1.58
CA GLY A 185 -21.71 15.63 0.40
C GLY A 185 -20.73 14.87 -0.50
N TYR A 186 -21.30 14.12 -1.45
CA TYR A 186 -20.58 13.42 -2.51
C TYR A 186 -19.50 14.30 -3.17
N GLY A 187 -18.31 13.74 -3.37
CA GLY A 187 -17.19 14.41 -4.04
C GLY A 187 -16.51 15.52 -3.24
N SER A 188 -16.98 15.84 -2.03
CA SER A 188 -16.39 16.89 -1.20
C SER A 188 -15.16 16.38 -0.47
N PHE A 189 -14.00 16.95 -0.73
CA PHE A 189 -12.78 16.66 0.03
C PHE A 189 -11.97 17.93 0.27
N SER A 190 -11.09 17.88 1.27
CA SER A 190 -10.13 18.92 1.58
C SER A 190 -8.72 18.39 1.44
N VAL A 191 -7.79 19.25 1.02
CA VAL A 191 -6.38 18.90 0.95
C VAL A 191 -5.79 18.95 2.37
N VAL A 192 -5.23 17.82 2.80
CA VAL A 192 -4.46 17.72 4.05
C VAL A 192 -3.02 18.11 3.78
N MET A 193 -2.43 17.53 2.73
CA MET A 193 -1.07 17.81 2.32
C MET A 193 -0.94 17.62 0.81
N ASP A 194 -0.24 18.51 0.14
CA ASP A 194 0.04 18.45 -1.29
C ASP A 194 1.55 18.53 -1.55
N ASN A 195 1.92 18.38 -2.83
CA ASN A 195 3.30 18.46 -3.29
C ASN A 195 4.26 17.56 -2.50
N LEU A 196 3.84 16.33 -2.23
CA LEU A 196 4.63 15.37 -1.47
C LEU A 196 5.99 15.10 -2.14
N PRO A 197 7.02 14.73 -1.34
CA PRO A 197 8.36 14.41 -1.84
C PRO A 197 8.46 13.07 -2.59
N GLY A 198 7.41 12.26 -2.59
CA GLY A 198 7.35 10.96 -3.25
C GLY A 198 5.91 10.56 -3.57
N TYR A 199 5.74 9.38 -4.16
CA TYR A 199 4.45 8.77 -4.48
C TYR A 199 3.85 8.05 -3.25
N PRO A 200 2.80 8.60 -2.62
CA PRO A 200 2.25 8.04 -1.38
C PRO A 200 1.51 6.73 -1.60
N ASP A 201 1.63 5.83 -0.64
CA ASP A 201 1.01 4.50 -0.68
C ASP A 201 0.07 4.25 0.52
N ASN A 202 -0.03 3.01 1.02
CA ASN A 202 -0.99 2.54 2.02
C ASN A 202 -0.90 3.31 3.36
N LEU A 203 -1.67 4.40 3.48
CA LEU A 203 -1.81 5.19 4.70
C LEU A 203 -2.24 4.34 5.90
N ARG A 204 -1.58 4.55 7.04
CA ARG A 204 -1.93 3.92 8.32
C ARG A 204 -1.83 4.91 9.47
N ALA A 205 -2.76 4.81 10.42
CA ALA A 205 -2.72 5.64 11.62
C ALA A 205 -1.69 5.09 12.64
N THR A 206 -1.06 6.00 13.36
CA THR A 206 -0.33 5.70 14.60
C THR A 206 -1.31 5.56 15.77
N ARG A 207 -0.83 5.17 16.95
CA ARG A 207 -1.68 5.10 18.16
C ARG A 207 -2.17 6.47 18.61
N ASP A 208 -1.37 7.50 18.35
CA ASP A 208 -1.70 8.89 18.67
C ASP A 208 -2.46 9.57 17.51
N PHE A 209 -3.00 8.77 16.58
CA PHE A 209 -3.82 9.21 15.44
C PHE A 209 -3.12 10.13 14.44
N MET A 210 -1.79 10.07 14.41
CA MET A 210 -0.97 10.64 13.34
C MET A 210 -0.97 9.68 12.14
N LEU A 211 -0.50 10.13 10.98
CA LEU A 211 -0.44 9.30 9.77
C LEU A 211 0.99 8.88 9.45
N TRP A 212 1.19 7.57 9.35
CA TRP A 212 2.31 6.99 8.62
C TRP A 212 2.01 7.04 7.13
N VAL A 213 2.93 7.68 6.39
CA VAL A 213 2.83 7.86 4.95
C VAL A 213 4.07 7.23 4.32
N PRO A 214 3.96 5.97 3.85
CA PRO A 214 5.01 5.34 3.06
C PRO A 214 5.04 5.89 1.64
N PHE A 215 6.21 5.81 1.02
CA PHE A 215 6.42 6.19 -0.36
C PHE A 215 6.97 5.01 -1.14
N GLY A 216 6.27 4.63 -2.21
CA GLY A 216 6.74 3.60 -3.14
C GLY A 216 8.04 4.06 -3.79
N GLU A 217 8.12 5.33 -4.18
CA GLU A 217 9.28 5.95 -4.82
C GLU A 217 9.38 7.44 -4.43
N THR A 218 10.59 7.97 -4.32
CA THR A 218 10.83 9.41 -4.20
C THR A 218 10.78 10.10 -5.55
N ARG A 219 10.42 11.39 -5.55
CA ARG A 219 10.52 12.22 -6.74
C ARG A 219 11.98 12.44 -7.11
N LEU A 220 12.32 12.27 -8.38
CA LEU A 220 13.59 12.70 -8.93
C LEU A 220 13.59 14.24 -9.08
N LYS A 221 14.68 14.78 -9.65
CA LYS A 221 14.76 16.22 -9.95
C LYS A 221 14.03 16.64 -11.23
N ASP A 222 13.68 15.70 -12.12
CA ASP A 222 13.26 15.95 -13.52
C ASP A 222 11.91 15.32 -13.93
N ASP A 223 11.15 14.77 -12.99
CA ASP A 223 9.87 14.06 -13.16
C ASP A 223 8.65 15.01 -13.14
N SER A 224 8.88 16.32 -13.33
CA SER A 224 7.81 17.31 -13.48
C SER A 224 6.87 17.02 -14.66
N TRP A 225 7.39 16.43 -15.74
CA TRP A 225 6.60 16.11 -16.94
C TRP A 225 5.52 15.04 -16.71
N LEU A 226 5.73 14.12 -15.76
CA LEU A 226 4.77 13.08 -15.38
C LEU A 226 3.58 13.67 -14.64
N THR A 227 3.89 14.49 -13.63
CA THR A 227 2.88 15.11 -12.75
C THR A 227 2.04 16.15 -13.47
N GLU A 228 2.56 16.73 -14.57
CA GLU A 228 1.86 17.74 -15.38
C GLU A 228 0.87 17.12 -16.37
N LYS A 229 1.05 15.85 -16.77
CA LYS A 229 0.16 15.17 -17.73
C LYS A 229 -0.06 13.71 -17.34
N PRO A 230 -0.88 13.45 -16.30
CA PRO A 230 -1.08 12.10 -15.80
C PRO A 230 -1.65 11.13 -16.87
N TRP A 231 -2.56 11.62 -17.72
CA TRP A 231 -3.08 10.89 -18.89
C TRP A 231 -2.00 10.36 -19.86
N LEU A 232 -0.81 10.96 -19.88
CA LEU A 232 0.30 10.54 -20.75
C LEU A 232 0.92 9.23 -20.24
N MET A 233 0.93 9.00 -18.92
CA MET A 233 1.37 7.72 -18.34
C MET A 233 0.39 6.60 -18.67
N ASP A 234 -0.92 6.86 -18.59
CA ASP A 234 -1.94 5.91 -19.03
C ASP A 234 -1.77 5.56 -20.52
N PHE A 235 -1.47 6.56 -21.36
CA PHE A 235 -1.23 6.38 -22.80
C PHE A 235 0.06 5.58 -23.10
N ILE A 236 1.17 5.88 -22.41
CA ILE A 236 2.44 5.17 -22.58
C ILE A 236 2.30 3.71 -22.10
N ALA A 237 1.69 3.48 -20.93
CA ALA A 237 1.47 2.14 -20.40
C ALA A 237 0.55 1.28 -21.29
N THR A 238 -0.37 1.91 -22.02
CA THR A 238 -1.30 1.24 -22.94
C THR A 238 -0.65 0.86 -24.28
N ILE A 239 0.42 1.57 -24.70
CA ILE A 239 1.01 1.42 -26.04
C ILE A 239 2.38 0.73 -26.01
N ALA A 240 3.14 0.88 -24.92
CA ALA A 240 4.46 0.28 -24.81
C ALA A 240 4.37 -1.22 -24.48
N SER A 241 5.29 -2.01 -25.04
CA SER A 241 5.39 -3.43 -24.67
C SER A 241 5.79 -3.57 -23.20
N PRO A 242 5.36 -4.63 -22.49
CA PRO A 242 5.70 -4.86 -21.08
C PRO A 242 7.21 -4.81 -20.79
N SER A 243 8.02 -5.23 -21.76
CA SER A 243 9.48 -5.21 -21.72
C SER A 243 10.09 -3.81 -21.86
N LEU A 244 9.48 -2.91 -22.63
CA LEU A 244 9.91 -1.52 -22.70
C LEU A 244 9.48 -0.77 -21.45
N ILE A 245 8.25 -0.99 -20.97
CA ILE A 245 7.73 -0.38 -19.73
C ILE A 245 8.67 -0.71 -18.58
N SER A 246 8.98 -1.99 -18.32
CA SER A 246 9.92 -2.38 -17.26
C SER A 246 11.27 -1.65 -17.38
N LYS A 247 11.89 -1.64 -18.57
CA LYS A 247 13.21 -1.00 -18.76
C LYS A 247 13.17 0.51 -18.57
N THR A 248 12.11 1.17 -19.04
CA THR A 248 11.92 2.62 -18.86
C THR A 248 11.53 2.94 -17.41
N TYR A 249 10.74 2.09 -16.76
CA TYR A 249 10.32 2.28 -15.38
C TYR A 249 11.53 2.14 -14.45
N ASP A 250 12.32 1.08 -14.60
CA ASP A 250 13.56 0.86 -13.84
C ASP A 250 14.58 2.00 -14.04
N THR A 251 14.64 2.61 -15.23
CA THR A 251 15.61 3.68 -15.53
C THR A 251 15.13 5.07 -15.08
N PHE A 252 13.83 5.34 -15.15
CA PHE A 252 13.26 6.65 -14.81
C PHE A 252 12.70 6.74 -13.39
N PHE A 253 12.52 5.63 -12.69
CA PHE A 253 11.92 5.61 -11.35
C PHE A 253 12.81 4.97 -10.26
N SER A 254 13.95 4.35 -10.62
CA SER A 254 14.90 3.79 -9.63
C SER A 254 15.81 4.84 -8.97
N SER A 255 15.26 5.86 -8.32
CA SER A 255 15.97 6.35 -7.12
C SER A 255 15.77 5.29 -6.05
N LYS A 256 16.83 4.54 -5.73
CA LYS A 256 16.87 3.69 -4.55
C LYS A 256 16.93 4.59 -3.31
N HIS A 257 15.83 5.28 -3.00
CA HIS A 257 15.72 6.16 -1.85
C HIS A 257 14.46 5.74 -1.08
N GLY A 258 14.64 5.02 0.03
CA GLY A 258 13.55 4.75 0.95
C GLY A 258 13.10 6.03 1.63
N LEU A 259 11.80 6.32 1.59
CA LEU A 259 11.23 7.48 2.26
C LEU A 259 9.94 7.10 2.98
N MET A 260 9.82 7.58 4.22
CA MET A 260 8.62 7.53 5.01
C MET A 260 8.43 8.84 5.76
N LEU A 261 7.19 9.32 5.84
CA LEU A 261 6.83 10.48 6.64
C LEU A 261 5.89 10.12 7.78
N LEU A 262 6.06 10.81 8.90
CA LEU A 262 5.08 10.93 9.96
C LEU A 262 4.42 12.30 9.86
N ILE A 263 3.10 12.31 9.65
CA ILE A 263 2.33 13.54 9.42
C ILE A 263 1.27 13.70 10.50
N ASP A 264 1.12 14.92 11.01
CA ASP A 264 -0.08 15.34 11.74
C ASP A 264 -1.14 15.78 10.72
N PRO A 265 -2.22 15.02 10.53
CA PRO A 265 -3.22 15.35 9.54
C PRO A 265 -4.17 16.48 9.98
N TYR A 266 -4.18 16.85 11.26
CA TYR A 266 -5.04 17.88 11.83
C TYR A 266 -4.38 19.25 11.75
N ASP A 267 -3.12 19.32 12.15
CA ASP A 267 -2.30 20.53 12.04
C ASP A 267 -1.65 20.67 10.65
N LYS A 268 -1.75 19.64 9.81
CA LYS A 268 -1.23 19.58 8.43
C LYS A 268 0.28 19.80 8.35
N VAL A 269 1.01 19.28 9.34
CA VAL A 269 2.47 19.41 9.44
C VAL A 269 3.14 18.04 9.32
N ILE A 270 4.34 18.06 8.76
CA ILE A 270 5.24 16.90 8.79
C ILE A 270 5.95 16.93 10.14
N LEU A 271 5.79 15.87 10.91
CA LEU A 271 6.41 15.74 12.24
C LEU A 271 7.83 15.18 12.13
N LYS A 272 8.05 14.21 11.23
CA LYS A 272 9.35 13.55 11.05
C LYS A 272 9.45 12.89 9.68
N SER A 273 10.65 12.86 9.11
CA SER A 273 10.99 12.04 7.95
C SER A 273 12.00 10.94 8.31
N PHE A 274 11.91 9.83 7.58
CA PHE A 274 12.81 8.69 7.70
C PHE A 274 13.30 8.35 6.31
N HIS A 275 14.61 8.21 6.18
CA HIS A 275 15.25 8.03 4.89
C HIS A 275 16.23 6.84 4.93
N ASP A 276 16.38 6.22 3.77
CA ASP A 276 17.55 5.43 3.36
C ASP A 276 17.93 5.96 1.97
N PRO A 277 18.84 6.96 1.88
CA PRO A 277 19.14 7.69 0.65
C PRO A 277 19.78 6.82 -0.44
N ASN A 278 20.43 5.72 -0.05
CA ASN A 278 21.09 4.81 -0.96
C ASN A 278 20.24 3.57 -1.27
N GLY A 279 19.17 3.36 -0.52
CA GLY A 279 18.28 2.21 -0.60
C GLY A 279 19.03 0.91 -0.36
N THR A 280 20.00 0.94 0.55
CA THR A 280 20.83 -0.23 0.88
C THR A 280 20.06 -1.26 1.70
N THR A 281 19.21 -0.79 2.60
CA THR A 281 18.34 -1.61 3.44
C THR A 281 16.91 -1.49 2.94
N ILE A 282 16.45 -0.25 2.71
CA ILE A 282 15.09 0.08 2.32
C ILE A 282 15.06 1.00 1.11
N SER A 283 14.70 0.46 -0.05
CA SER A 283 14.61 1.21 -1.30
C SER A 283 13.20 1.70 -1.65
N SER A 284 12.16 1.05 -1.12
CA SER A 284 10.74 1.33 -1.42
C SER A 284 9.85 0.82 -0.29
N ILE A 285 8.76 1.54 0.04
CA ILE A 285 7.83 1.14 1.10
C ILE A 285 6.40 1.21 0.58
N SER A 286 5.68 0.09 0.61
CA SER A 286 4.26 0.00 0.23
C SER A 286 3.33 0.24 1.42
N GLN A 287 3.70 -0.24 2.61
CA GLN A 287 2.90 -0.07 3.83
C GLN A 287 3.77 0.04 5.08
N VAL A 288 3.36 0.89 6.03
CA VAL A 288 3.95 0.99 7.38
C VAL A 288 2.89 0.66 8.41
N ARG A 289 3.20 -0.16 9.42
CA ARG A 289 2.26 -0.44 10.52
C ARG A 289 2.99 -0.64 11.85
N CYS A 290 2.44 -0.09 12.93
CA CYS A 290 2.99 -0.27 14.28
C CYS A 290 2.11 -1.21 15.13
N PRO A 291 2.39 -2.51 15.22
CA PRO A 291 1.85 -3.38 16.26
C PRO A 291 2.59 -3.17 17.59
N LEU A 292 1.85 -2.78 18.64
CA LEU A 292 2.12 -2.74 20.11
C LEU A 292 3.54 -2.45 20.67
N VAL A 293 4.64 -2.90 20.08
CA VAL A 293 6.02 -2.65 20.54
C VAL A 293 6.99 -2.28 19.39
N SER A 294 6.71 -2.64 18.13
CA SER A 294 7.65 -2.44 17.01
C SER A 294 6.98 -1.83 15.77
N LEU A 295 7.74 -1.16 14.90
CA LEU A 295 7.26 -0.65 13.61
C LEU A 295 7.62 -1.63 12.48
N PHE A 296 6.63 -2.15 11.76
CA PHE A 296 6.80 -3.05 10.62
C PHE A 296 6.62 -2.31 9.29
N LEU A 297 7.55 -2.52 8.37
CA LEU A 297 7.55 -1.95 7.02
C LEU A 297 7.40 -3.07 5.98
N LEU A 298 6.56 -2.83 4.98
CA LEU A 298 6.37 -3.69 3.80
C LEU A 298 6.83 -2.94 2.55
N PHE A 299 7.30 -3.66 1.53
CA PHE A 299 8.05 -3.09 0.40
C PHE A 299 7.31 -3.31 -0.92
N CYS A 300 7.19 -2.26 -1.73
CA CYS A 300 6.53 -2.33 -3.04
C CYS A 300 7.40 -3.05 -4.08
N ALA A 301 6.73 -3.71 -5.01
CA ALA A 301 7.25 -4.70 -5.94
C ALA A 301 8.02 -4.17 -7.17
N ALA A 302 8.71 -3.04 -7.08
CA ALA A 302 9.68 -2.66 -8.11
C ALA A 302 11.05 -3.36 -7.93
N CYS A 303 11.30 -3.97 -6.76
CA CYS A 303 12.58 -4.62 -6.45
C CYS A 303 12.44 -6.15 -6.29
N VAL A 304 13.35 -6.90 -6.93
CA VAL A 304 13.39 -8.37 -7.04
C VAL A 304 13.61 -9.11 -5.70
N THR A 305 13.86 -8.39 -4.60
CA THR A 305 14.05 -8.95 -3.25
C THR A 305 13.27 -8.11 -2.25
N CYS A 306 12.36 -8.73 -1.48
CA CYS A 306 11.45 -8.05 -0.57
C CYS A 306 11.55 -8.59 0.85
N PHE A 307 11.23 -7.71 1.82
CA PHE A 307 11.51 -7.91 3.24
C PHE A 307 10.34 -7.42 4.09
N CYS A 308 10.31 -7.74 5.39
CA CYS A 308 9.45 -7.06 6.36
C CYS A 308 10.40 -6.39 7.36
N ALA A 309 10.43 -5.06 7.49
CA ALA A 309 11.47 -4.43 8.30
C ALA A 309 10.96 -3.96 9.67
N MET A 310 11.67 -4.31 10.74
CA MET A 310 11.39 -3.88 12.11
C MET A 310 12.27 -2.68 12.47
N LEU A 311 11.66 -1.57 12.91
CA LEU A 311 12.37 -0.48 13.60
C LEU A 311 12.08 -0.60 15.11
N GLN A 312 13.15 -0.68 15.90
CA GLN A 312 13.14 -0.63 17.37
C GLN A 312 13.10 0.81 17.88
#